data_AF-A0A9F5IKC2-F1
#
_entry.id   AF-A0A9F5IKC2-F1
#
_cell.length_a   1.000
_cell.length_b   1.000
_cell.length_c   1.000
_cell.angle_alpha   90.00
_cell.angle_beta   90.00
_cell.angle_gamma   90.00
#
_symmetry.space_group_name_H-M   'P 1'
#
loop_
_entity.id
_entity.type
_entity.pdbx_description
1 polymer ?
#
loop_
_entity_poly.entity_id
_entity_poly.type
_entity_poly.pdbx_seq_one_letter_code
_entity_poly.pdbx_strand_id
1 'polypeptide(L)'
;MDEAEPIVVVTDWFYSGSGCCYQMCVKLLSGDFSVIEEICTGDVFEREMKTERWFKVSHIFDLTPGMGVRHVLSQHQGLYMNGKPPGDGGVKITQSRLTIGPYSLD
;
A
#
# COMPACT_ATOMS: atom_id res chain seq x y z
N MET A 1 -4.70 20.12 -2.30
CA MET A 1 -4.46 18.99 -3.23
C MET A 1 -4.11 19.55 -4.60
N ASP A 2 -5.02 20.25 -5.30
CA ASP A 2 -4.78 20.64 -6.70
C ASP A 2 -3.79 21.78 -6.91
N GLU A 3 -3.68 22.70 -5.95
CA GLU A 3 -2.71 23.82 -6.03
C GLU A 3 -1.43 23.55 -5.23
N ALA A 4 -1.55 22.84 -4.10
CA ALA A 4 -0.46 22.64 -3.15
C ALA A 4 0.41 21.42 -3.44
N GLU A 5 -0.02 20.55 -4.37
CA GLU A 5 0.75 19.39 -4.86
C GLU A 5 1.47 18.60 -3.75
N PRO A 6 0.77 18.20 -2.66
CA PRO A 6 1.45 17.54 -1.57
C PRO A 6 1.90 16.14 -1.99
N ILE A 7 2.98 15.66 -1.39
CA ILE A 7 3.38 14.27 -1.50
C ILE A 7 2.41 13.42 -0.66
N VAL A 8 1.93 12.33 -1.24
CA VAL A 8 1.14 11.32 -0.52
C VAL A 8 1.99 10.08 -0.34
N VAL A 9 2.31 9.76 0.92
CA VAL A 9 3.06 8.54 1.25
C VAL A 9 2.13 7.56 1.95
N VAL A 10 2.09 6.34 1.44
CA VAL A 10 1.37 5.23 2.06
C VAL A 10 2.38 4.17 2.45
N THR A 11 2.36 3.78 3.73
CA THR A 11 3.27 2.77 4.26
C THR A 11 2.51 1.73 5.05
N ASP A 12 3.02 0.51 5.07
CA ASP A 12 2.48 -0.56 5.88
C ASP A 12 3.61 -1.45 6.40
N TRP A 13 3.35 -2.12 7.53
CA TRP A 13 4.22 -3.18 8.03
C TRP A 13 3.48 -4.50 8.00
N PHE A 14 4.13 -5.52 7.46
CA PHE A 14 3.55 -6.85 7.42
C PHE A 14 4.56 -7.94 7.78
N TYR A 15 4.05 -9.03 8.32
CA TYR A 15 4.77 -10.27 8.53
C TYR A 15 4.09 -11.33 7.69
N SER A 16 4.86 -12.04 6.85
CA SER A 16 4.33 -13.14 6.03
C SER A 16 4.83 -14.47 6.54
N GLY A 17 3.90 -15.39 6.85
CA GLY A 17 4.23 -16.78 7.09
C GLY A 17 4.63 -17.51 5.81
N SER A 18 5.26 -18.68 5.94
CA SER A 18 5.60 -19.53 4.80
C SER A 18 4.38 -19.83 3.93
N GLY A 19 4.52 -19.68 2.62
CA GLY A 19 3.43 -19.93 1.66
C GLY A 19 2.36 -18.84 1.62
N CYS A 20 2.57 -17.69 2.28
CA CYS A 20 1.69 -16.53 2.19
C CYS A 20 2.36 -15.39 1.42
N CYS A 21 1.54 -14.58 0.74
CA CYS A 21 1.92 -13.32 0.13
C CYS A 21 1.07 -12.18 0.70
N TYR A 22 1.68 -11.01 0.77
CA TYR A 22 1.02 -9.76 1.14
C TYR A 22 0.85 -8.91 -0.12
N GLN A 23 -0.28 -8.23 -0.21
CA GLN A 23 -0.53 -7.24 -1.25
C GLN A 23 -1.12 -5.97 -0.64
N MET A 24 -0.58 -4.82 -1.03
CA MET A 24 -1.15 -3.50 -0.81
C MET A 24 -1.57 -2.91 -2.15
N CYS A 25 -2.82 -2.49 -2.26
CA CYS A 25 -3.33 -1.70 -3.37
C CYS A 25 -3.74 -0.31 -2.87
N VAL A 26 -3.27 0.73 -3.53
CA VAL A 26 -3.58 2.12 -3.18
C VAL A 26 -4.14 2.82 -4.41
N LYS A 27 -5.27 3.50 -4.23
CA LYS A 27 -5.94 4.29 -5.26
C LYS A 27 -6.03 5.75 -4.83
N LEU A 28 -5.65 6.65 -5.71
CA LEU A 28 -6.02 8.06 -5.65
C LEU A 28 -7.35 8.23 -6.38
N LEU A 29 -8.31 8.87 -5.73
CA LEU A 29 -9.67 9.03 -6.27
C LEU A 29 -10.08 10.50 -6.31
N SER A 30 -10.86 10.85 -7.32
CA SER A 30 -11.53 12.15 -7.44
C SER A 30 -12.71 12.27 -6.47
N GLY A 31 -13.33 13.45 -6.39
CA GLY A 31 -14.45 13.72 -5.47
C GLY A 31 -15.71 12.88 -5.69
N ASP A 32 -15.87 12.30 -6.87
CA ASP A 32 -16.93 11.35 -7.24
C ASP A 32 -16.47 9.88 -7.12
N PHE A 33 -15.30 9.64 -6.50
CA PHE A 33 -14.68 8.32 -6.33
C PHE A 33 -14.19 7.65 -7.62
N SER A 34 -14.09 8.38 -8.73
CA SER A 34 -13.44 7.86 -9.94
C SER A 34 -11.95 7.66 -9.69
N VAL A 35 -11.37 6.58 -10.24
CA VAL A 35 -9.95 6.26 -10.08
C VAL A 35 -9.11 7.20 -10.93
N ILE A 36 -8.22 7.95 -10.29
CA ILE A 36 -7.21 8.80 -10.95
C ILE A 36 -5.93 8.01 -11.18
N GLU A 37 -5.47 7.31 -10.14
CA GLU A 37 -4.27 6.50 -10.16
C GLU A 37 -4.43 5.29 -9.25
N GLU A 38 -3.87 4.15 -9.63
CA GLU A 38 -3.88 2.91 -8.86
C GLU A 38 -2.52 2.24 -8.93
N ILE A 39 -2.01 1.83 -7.77
CA ILE A 39 -0.85 0.95 -7.68
C ILE A 39 -1.19 -0.24 -6.81
N CYS A 40 -0.72 -1.42 -7.20
CA CYS A 40 -0.67 -2.57 -6.34
C CYS A 40 0.79 -3.02 -6.21
N THR A 41 1.23 -3.32 -5.00
CA THR A 41 2.51 -4.01 -4.81
C THR A 41 2.40 -5.35 -5.53
N GLY A 42 3.16 -5.54 -6.61
CA GLY A 42 3.17 -6.81 -7.34
C GLY A 42 3.63 -7.96 -6.45
N ASP A 43 3.51 -9.20 -6.96
CA ASP A 43 3.92 -10.47 -6.31
C ASP A 43 5.43 -10.56 -5.93
N VAL A 44 6.14 -9.44 -6.04
CA VAL A 44 7.56 -9.19 -5.78
C VAL A 44 8.03 -9.74 -4.44
N PHE A 45 7.14 -9.96 -3.48
CA PHE A 45 7.51 -10.44 -2.15
C PHE A 45 7.75 -11.97 -2.05
N GLU A 46 7.46 -12.77 -3.07
CA GLU A 46 7.56 -14.23 -2.97
C GLU A 46 9.01 -14.74 -2.80
N ARG A 47 10.00 -14.03 -3.37
CA ARG A 47 11.39 -14.53 -3.45
C ARG A 47 12.26 -14.19 -2.23
N GLU A 48 11.93 -13.14 -1.48
CA GLU A 48 12.70 -12.68 -0.31
C GLU A 48 12.14 -13.15 1.04
N MET A 49 10.90 -13.66 1.08
CA MET A 49 10.19 -14.09 2.29
C MET A 49 10.57 -15.51 2.77
N LYS A 50 11.84 -15.92 2.61
CA LYS A 50 12.36 -17.15 3.26
C LYS A 50 12.66 -16.97 4.75
N THR A 51 12.40 -15.77 5.29
CA THR A 51 12.71 -15.41 6.67
C THR A 51 11.48 -14.86 7.37
N GLU A 52 11.17 -15.42 8.53
CA GLU A 52 10.08 -15.03 9.42
C GLU A 52 10.39 -13.69 10.12
N ARG A 53 10.20 -12.58 9.42
CA ARG A 53 10.42 -11.22 9.96
C ARG A 53 9.34 -10.24 9.51
N TRP A 54 9.32 -9.06 10.14
CA TRP A 54 8.50 -7.94 9.70
C TRP A 54 9.17 -7.21 8.53
N PHE A 55 8.35 -6.80 7.57
CA PHE A 55 8.74 -6.06 6.38
C PHE A 55 7.95 -4.75 6.32
N LYS A 56 8.61 -3.70 5.83
CA LYS A 56 7.97 -2.42 5.54
C LYS A 56 7.75 -2.32 4.04
N VAL A 57 6.57 -1.89 3.64
CA VAL A 57 6.28 -1.46 2.28
C VAL A 57 5.92 0.01 2.28
N SER A 58 6.27 0.71 1.20
CA SER A 58 5.93 2.11 1.01
C SER A 58 5.69 2.42 -0.45
N HIS A 59 4.72 3.27 -0.71
CA HIS A 59 4.52 3.89 -2.01
C HIS A 59 4.37 5.40 -1.84
N ILE A 60 4.88 6.13 -2.82
CA ILE A 60 4.90 7.60 -2.84
C ILE A 60 4.18 8.01 -4.11
N PHE A 61 3.16 8.86 -3.97
CA PHE A 61 2.55 9.56 -5.08
C PHE A 61 2.98 11.02 -5.05
N ASP A 62 3.56 11.45 -6.16
CA ASP A 62 3.88 12.85 -6.42
C ASP A 62 2.71 13.45 -7.21
N LEU A 63 1.88 14.25 -6.53
CA LEU A 63 0.70 14.84 -7.15
C LEU A 63 1.09 15.97 -8.10
N THR A 64 0.44 16.04 -9.25
CA THR A 64 0.58 17.13 -10.23
C THR A 64 -0.67 18.03 -10.20
N PRO A 65 -0.55 19.30 -10.61
CA PRO A 65 -1.66 20.24 -10.48
C PRO A 65 -2.86 19.81 -11.33
N GLY A 66 -4.05 19.98 -10.77
CA GLY A 66 -5.29 19.65 -11.44
C GLY A 66 -5.65 18.16 -11.50
N MET A 67 -4.89 17.26 -10.85
CA MET A 67 -5.27 15.84 -10.76
C MET A 67 -6.63 15.62 -10.08
N GLY A 68 -7.11 16.55 -9.25
CA GLY A 68 -8.44 16.48 -8.67
C GLY A 68 -8.58 15.45 -7.55
N VAL A 69 -7.47 15.03 -6.93
CA VAL A 69 -7.46 14.02 -5.87
C VAL A 69 -8.21 14.52 -4.64
N ARG A 70 -9.17 13.72 -4.14
CA ARG A 70 -9.99 14.00 -2.96
C ARG A 70 -10.05 12.85 -1.97
N HIS A 71 -9.84 11.61 -2.42
CA HIS A 71 -9.77 10.45 -1.53
C HIS A 71 -8.55 9.60 -1.85
N VAL A 72 -8.10 8.86 -0.84
CA VAL A 72 -7.12 7.79 -1.00
C VAL A 72 -7.75 6.53 -0.43
N LEU A 73 -7.86 5.49 -1.25
CA LEU A 73 -8.29 4.17 -0.83
C LEU A 73 -7.05 3.28 -0.73
N SER A 74 -6.68 2.92 0.50
CA SER A 74 -5.63 1.93 0.77
C SER A 74 -6.28 0.62 1.21
N GLN A 75 -5.97 -0.45 0.50
CA GLN A 75 -6.42 -1.80 0.78
C GLN A 75 -5.20 -2.69 0.93
N HIS A 76 -5.22 -3.55 1.94
CA HIS A 76 -4.22 -4.59 2.09
C HIS A 76 -4.87 -5.96 2.23
N GLN A 77 -4.16 -7.00 1.85
CA GLN A 77 -4.60 -8.36 2.03
C GLN A 77 -3.43 -9.32 2.19
N GLY A 78 -3.66 -10.35 2.99
CA GLY A 78 -2.87 -11.57 2.94
C GLY A 78 -3.56 -12.58 2.04
N LEU A 79 -2.78 -13.33 1.28
CA LEU A 79 -3.22 -14.46 0.47
C LEU A 79 -2.24 -15.62 0.71
N TYR A 80 -2.70 -16.86 0.60
CA TYR A 80 -1.78 -17.96 0.32
C TYR A 80 -1.26 -17.82 -1.12
N MET A 81 -0.06 -18.31 -1.42
CA MET A 81 0.50 -18.32 -2.78
C MET A 81 -0.43 -19.04 -3.80
N ASN A 82 -1.33 -19.91 -3.31
CA ASN A 82 -2.36 -20.55 -4.12
C ASN A 82 -3.63 -19.69 -4.35
N GLY A 83 -3.60 -18.42 -3.96
CA GLY A 83 -4.68 -17.44 -4.13
C GLY A 83 -5.83 -17.51 -3.12
N LYS A 84 -5.77 -18.40 -2.11
CA LYS A 84 -6.82 -18.52 -1.09
C LYS A 84 -6.60 -17.54 0.08
N PRO A 85 -7.66 -17.11 0.79
CA PRO A 85 -7.50 -16.35 2.02
C PRO A 85 -6.71 -17.13 3.08
N PRO A 86 -5.80 -16.49 3.81
CA PRO A 86 -4.99 -17.15 4.81
C PRO A 86 -5.81 -17.44 6.08
N GLY A 87 -5.53 -18.59 6.72
CA GLY A 87 -6.03 -18.92 8.06
C GLY A 87 -5.19 -18.28 9.17
N ASP A 88 -5.29 -18.79 10.41
CA ASP A 88 -4.64 -18.22 11.61
C ASP A 88 -3.10 -18.09 11.53
N GLY A 89 -2.44 -18.81 10.61
CA GLY A 89 -1.00 -18.70 10.32
C GLY A 89 -0.64 -17.72 9.20
N GLY A 90 -1.56 -16.84 8.85
CA GLY A 90 -1.51 -15.94 7.71
C GLY A 90 -0.57 -14.74 7.82
N VAL A 91 -0.79 -13.79 6.91
CA VAL A 91 -0.13 -12.49 6.96
C VAL A 91 -0.67 -11.69 8.14
N LYS A 92 0.23 -11.08 8.91
CA LYS A 92 -0.10 -10.10 9.96
C LYS A 92 0.26 -8.72 9.46
N ILE A 93 -0.60 -7.74 9.73
CA ILE A 93 -0.43 -6.38 9.21
C ILE A 93 -0.59 -5.39 10.36
N THR A 94 0.23 -4.33 10.37
CA THR A 94 0.23 -3.32 11.42
C THR A 94 0.89 -2.03 10.96
N GLN A 95 0.74 -0.97 11.74
CA GLN A 95 1.36 0.34 11.49
C GLN A 95 1.11 0.88 10.07
N SER A 96 -0.07 0.59 9.52
CA SER A 96 -0.55 1.19 8.28
C SER A 96 -0.68 2.69 8.48
N ARG A 97 -0.06 3.48 7.61
CA ARG A 97 -0.05 4.94 7.69
C ARG A 97 -0.22 5.55 6.32
N LEU A 98 -0.93 6.68 6.32
CA LEU A 98 -1.04 7.58 5.19
C LEU A 98 -0.66 8.98 5.68
N THR A 99 0.29 9.60 5.00
CA THR A 99 0.73 10.96 5.32
C THR A 99 0.63 11.84 4.09
N ILE A 100 0.14 13.06 4.29
CA ILE A 100 -0.02 14.09 3.27
C ILE A 100 0.74 15.33 3.75
N GLY A 101 1.66 15.84 2.95
CA GLY A 101 2.40 17.05 3.28
C GLY A 101 3.71 17.15 2.50
N PRO A 102 4.51 18.19 2.76
CA PRO A 102 5.89 18.21 2.30
C PRO A 102 6.66 17.15 3.09
N TYR A 103 6.84 15.95 2.54
CA TYR A 103 7.59 14.90 3.22
C TYR A 103 9.10 15.15 2.99
N SER A 104 9.81 15.62 4.02
CA SER A 104 11.24 15.31 4.18
C SER A 104 11.35 13.93 4.83
N LEU A 105 12.25 13.09 4.33
CA LEU A 105 12.63 11.84 4.99
C LEU A 105 13.49 12.17 6.22
N ASP A 106 12.86 12.62 7.30
CA ASP A 106 13.48 12.70 8.64
C ASP A 106 12.94 11.59 9.55
#